data_AF-A0A7X7LNH3-F1
#
_entry.id   AF-A0A7X7LNH3-F1
#
_cell.length_a   1.000
_cell.length_b   1.000
_cell.length_c   1.000
_cell.angle_alpha   90.00
_cell.angle_beta   90.00
_cell.angle_gamma   90.00
#
_symmetry.space_group_name_H-M   'P 1'
#
loop_
_entity.id
_entity.type
_entity.pdbx_description
1 polymer ?
#
loop_
_entity_poly.entity_id
_entity_poly.type
_entity_poly.pdbx_seq_one_letter_code
_entity_poly.pdbx_strand_id
1 'polypeptide(L)'
;DERIIATGYNGAPRGIQHCLEAGCLREKMGIPSGERYELCRGVHAEQNAIINAAYYGVSTKGAVLYCTNQPCLICARMIINAGIIKVVHRGNFDDDFALQFMEEAGIEMIIREKE
;
A
#
# COMPACT_ATOMS: atom_id res chain seq x y z
N ASP A 1 -12.63 -15.28 9.84
CA ASP A 1 -11.98 -15.12 11.17
C ASP A 1 -11.77 -13.68 11.65
N GLU A 2 -12.22 -12.62 10.95
CA GLU A 2 -12.32 -11.22 11.45
C GLU A 2 -11.22 -10.77 12.44
N ARG A 3 -9.96 -11.12 12.17
CA ARG A 3 -8.81 -10.82 13.02
C ARG A 3 -7.79 -10.02 12.23
N ILE A 4 -7.16 -9.07 12.91
CA ILE A 4 -6.02 -8.34 12.37
C ILE A 4 -4.78 -9.24 12.48
N ILE A 5 -4.17 -9.55 11.34
CA ILE A 5 -2.99 -10.42 11.25
C ILE A 5 -1.68 -9.65 11.02
N ALA A 6 -1.78 -8.45 10.46
CA ALA A 6 -0.66 -7.54 10.23
C ALA A 6 -1.18 -6.12 10.06
N THR A 7 -0.31 -5.14 10.30
CA THR A 7 -0.57 -3.71 10.10
C THR A 7 0.65 -3.05 9.47
N GLY A 8 0.44 -1.91 8.82
CA GLY A 8 1.51 -1.09 8.26
C GLY A 8 1.10 0.37 8.16
N TYR A 9 2.09 1.26 8.18
CA TYR A 9 1.94 2.68 7.91
C TYR A 9 3.05 3.10 6.94
N ASN A 10 2.87 4.24 6.26
CA ASN A 10 3.89 4.75 5.34
C ASN A 10 5.08 5.34 6.12
N GLY A 11 6.29 4.84 5.86
CA GLY A 11 7.46 5.24 6.64
C GLY A 11 8.77 4.77 6.01
N ALA A 12 9.89 5.34 6.45
CA ALA A 12 11.20 4.88 6.00
C ALA A 12 11.46 3.43 6.48
N PRO A 13 12.30 2.66 5.76
CA PRO A 13 12.74 1.34 6.21
C PRO A 13 13.34 1.36 7.62
N ARG A 14 13.30 0.20 8.30
CA ARG A 14 13.85 0.05 9.66
C ARG A 14 15.31 0.52 9.72
N GLY A 15 15.62 1.38 10.68
CA GLY A 15 16.98 1.91 10.89
C GLY A 15 17.36 3.08 9.97
N ILE A 16 16.46 3.59 9.14
CA ILE A 16 16.68 4.75 8.27
C ILE A 16 15.88 5.96 8.79
N GLN A 17 16.47 7.15 8.72
CA GLN A 17 15.79 8.39 9.10
C GLN A 17 14.50 8.61 8.31
N HIS A 18 13.49 9.16 8.97
CA HIS A 18 12.20 9.46 8.35
C HIS A 18 12.25 10.71 7.45
N CYS A 19 11.26 10.83 6.56
CA CYS A 19 11.11 11.99 5.67
C CYS A 19 11.02 13.31 6.45
N LEU A 20 10.42 13.30 7.63
CA LEU A 20 10.30 14.48 8.49
C LEU A 20 11.67 14.97 9.03
N GLU A 21 12.68 14.10 9.06
CA GLU A 21 14.01 14.44 9.57
C GLU A 21 15.01 14.76 8.45
N ALA A 22 15.12 13.93 7.42
CA ALA A 22 16.09 14.17 6.34
C ALA A 22 15.49 14.86 5.09
N GLY A 23 14.19 15.17 5.12
CA GLY A 23 13.45 15.77 4.02
C GLY A 23 13.02 14.77 2.95
N CYS A 24 12.34 15.28 1.92
CA CYS A 24 11.82 14.52 0.79
C CYS A 24 12.56 14.89 -0.51
N LEU A 25 13.26 13.93 -1.13
CA LEU A 25 13.95 14.17 -2.40
C LEU A 25 12.97 14.50 -3.53
N ARG A 26 11.81 13.83 -3.55
CA ARG A 26 10.76 14.08 -4.54
C ARG A 26 10.24 15.53 -4.47
N GLU A 27 10.04 16.04 -3.26
CA GLU A 27 9.63 17.43 -3.05
C GLU A 27 10.70 18.42 -3.53
N LYS A 28 11.98 18.19 -3.18
CA LYS A 28 13.10 19.02 -3.64
C LYS A 28 13.23 19.07 -5.16
N MET A 29 12.84 18.00 -5.85
CA MET A 29 12.89 17.89 -7.31
C MET A 29 11.58 18.28 -8.00
N GLY A 30 10.55 18.70 -7.26
CA GLY A 30 9.23 19.06 -7.82
C GLY A 30 8.50 17.87 -8.46
N ILE A 31 8.76 16.64 -7.99
CA ILE A 31 8.15 15.43 -8.54
C ILE A 31 6.73 15.28 -7.94
N PRO A 32 5.69 15.15 -8.77
CA PRO A 32 4.32 15.00 -8.29
C PRO A 32 4.08 13.66 -7.58
N SER A 33 2.97 13.58 -6.83
CA SER A 33 2.47 12.32 -6.29
C SER A 33 2.17 11.35 -7.44
N GLY A 34 2.27 10.05 -7.20
CA GLY A 34 2.07 9.04 -8.26
C GLY A 34 3.30 8.71 -9.10
N GLU A 35 4.35 9.55 -9.07
CA GLU A 35 5.52 9.39 -9.95
C GLU A 35 6.83 9.10 -9.22
N ARG A 36 7.75 8.42 -9.92
CA ARG A 36 9.15 8.16 -9.51
C ARG A 36 9.28 7.65 -8.07
N TYR A 37 8.56 6.57 -7.77
CA TYR A 37 8.54 5.94 -6.45
C TYR A 37 9.93 5.48 -5.97
N GLU A 38 10.85 5.17 -6.89
CA GLU A 38 12.24 4.82 -6.59
C GLU A 38 13.03 5.94 -5.91
N LEU A 39 12.57 7.19 -6.02
CA LEU A 39 13.14 8.35 -5.32
C LEU A 39 12.47 8.61 -3.97
N CYS A 40 11.40 7.88 -3.66
CA CYS A 40 10.78 7.91 -2.35
C CYS A 40 11.60 7.05 -1.38
N ARG A 41 11.98 7.62 -0.24
CA ARG A 41 12.60 6.84 0.84
C ARG A 41 11.58 6.06 1.67
N GLY A 42 10.30 6.38 1.53
CA GLY A 42 9.21 5.77 2.27
C GLY A 42 8.71 4.51 1.59
N VAL A 43 8.46 3.49 2.40
CA VAL A 43 7.69 2.28 2.06
C VAL A 43 6.23 2.58 2.37
N HIS A 44 5.32 2.22 1.47
CA HIS A 44 3.88 2.47 1.66
C HIS A 44 3.27 1.58 2.75
N ALA A 45 2.10 1.97 3.26
CA ALA A 45 1.43 1.28 4.36
C ALA A 45 1.06 -0.17 4.01
N GLU A 46 0.56 -0.39 2.80
CA GLU A 46 0.16 -1.68 2.23
C GLU A 46 1.37 -2.60 2.09
N GLN A 47 2.48 -2.05 1.59
CA GLN A 47 3.75 -2.77 1.49
C GLN A 47 4.25 -3.18 2.87
N ASN A 48 4.24 -2.26 3.84
CA ASN A 48 4.65 -2.56 5.21
C ASN A 48 3.75 -3.59 5.89
N ALA A 49 2.44 -3.61 5.62
CA ALA A 49 1.54 -4.63 6.13
C ALA A 49 1.91 -6.03 5.59
N ILE A 50 2.16 -6.15 4.29
CA ILE A 50 2.61 -7.40 3.64
C ILE A 50 3.99 -7.83 4.15
N ILE A 51 4.94 -6.89 4.23
CA ILE A 51 6.30 -7.14 4.74
C ILE A 51 6.25 -7.61 6.20
N ASN A 52 5.44 -6.97 7.05
CA ASN A 52 5.30 -7.39 8.45
C ASN A 52 4.69 -8.78 8.57
N ALA A 53 3.66 -9.11 7.77
CA ALA A 53 3.10 -10.46 7.73
C ALA A 53 4.17 -11.49 7.36
N ALA A 54 4.92 -11.24 6.28
CA ALA A 54 6.01 -12.11 5.85
C ALA A 54 7.13 -12.24 6.89
N TYR A 55 7.53 -11.13 7.51
CA TYR A 55 8.59 -11.09 8.53
C TYR A 55 8.25 -11.95 9.75
N TYR A 56 6.98 -12.00 10.16
CA TYR A 56 6.51 -12.81 11.27
C TYR A 56 5.98 -14.19 10.85
N GLY A 57 6.14 -14.58 9.58
CA GLY A 57 5.71 -15.90 9.08
C GLY A 57 4.19 -16.08 9.04
N VAL A 58 3.43 -14.99 8.90
CA VAL A 58 1.97 -15.00 8.84
C VAL A 58 1.51 -14.94 7.38
N SER A 59 0.68 -15.90 6.97
CA SER A 59 0.14 -15.92 5.61
C SER A 59 -0.92 -14.84 5.39
N THR A 60 -0.82 -14.12 4.28
CA THR A 60 -1.83 -13.17 3.79
C THR A 60 -2.78 -13.78 2.76
N LYS A 61 -2.64 -15.06 2.42
CA LYS A 61 -3.45 -15.73 1.41
C LYS A 61 -4.92 -15.78 1.85
N GLY A 62 -5.82 -15.28 1.01
CA GLY A 62 -7.24 -15.17 1.31
C GLY A 62 -7.60 -14.03 2.28
N ALA A 63 -6.64 -13.18 2.65
CA ALA A 63 -6.90 -12.08 3.57
C ALA A 63 -7.62 -10.90 2.88
N VAL A 64 -8.14 -10.00 3.73
CA VAL A 64 -8.71 -8.70 3.34
C VAL A 64 -7.76 -7.61 3.81
N LEU A 65 -7.41 -6.68 2.91
CA LEU A 65 -6.59 -5.52 3.25
C LEU A 65 -7.48 -4.29 3.42
N TYR A 66 -7.31 -3.59 4.54
CA TYR A 66 -7.97 -2.31 4.80
C TYR A 66 -6.93 -1.19 4.76
N CYS A 67 -7.17 -0.16 3.96
CA CYS A 67 -6.26 0.98 3.84
C CYS A 67 -7.00 2.32 3.78
N THR A 68 -6.28 3.40 4.08
CA THR A 68 -6.87 4.76 4.13
C THR A 68 -6.98 5.43 2.78
N ASN A 69 -6.22 4.95 1.79
CA ASN A 69 -6.13 5.48 0.45
C ASN A 69 -6.20 4.32 -0.54
N GLN A 70 -6.64 4.58 -1.77
CA GLN A 70 -6.55 3.60 -2.85
C GLN A 70 -5.07 3.18 -3.06
N PRO A 71 -4.77 1.87 -3.10
CA PRO A 71 -3.41 1.41 -3.35
C PRO A 71 -2.89 1.86 -4.71
N CYS A 72 -1.68 2.40 -4.75
CA CYS A 72 -1.01 2.70 -6.03
C CYS A 72 -0.64 1.42 -6.78
N LEU A 73 -0.27 1.55 -8.06
CA LEU A 73 0.11 0.43 -8.91
C LEU A 73 1.17 -0.52 -8.31
N ILE A 74 2.17 0.02 -7.59
CA ILE A 74 3.20 -0.81 -6.94
C ILE A 74 2.58 -1.66 -5.84
N CYS A 75 1.71 -1.06 -5.02
CA CYS A 75 1.03 -1.77 -3.94
C CYS A 75 0.04 -2.79 -4.52
N ALA A 76 -0.71 -2.45 -5.58
CA ALA A 76 -1.63 -3.36 -6.26
C ALA A 76 -0.92 -4.66 -6.69
N ARG A 77 0.24 -4.55 -7.37
CA ARG A 77 1.04 -5.71 -7.78
C ARG A 77 1.47 -6.59 -6.59
N MET A 78 1.81 -5.98 -5.47
CA MET A 78 2.18 -6.72 -4.26
C MET A 78 0.96 -7.39 -3.61
N ILE A 79 -0.18 -6.70 -3.55
CA ILE A 79 -1.43 -7.23 -2.99
C ILE A 79 -1.86 -8.49 -3.76
N ILE A 80 -1.85 -8.41 -5.09
CA ILE A 80 -2.18 -9.55 -5.98
C ILE A 80 -1.27 -10.74 -5.69
N ASN A 81 0.05 -10.54 -5.69
CA ASN A 81 1.01 -11.63 -5.46
C ASN A 81 1.01 -12.16 -4.01
N ALA A 82 0.59 -11.34 -3.04
CA ALA A 82 0.44 -11.75 -1.64
C ALA A 82 -0.80 -12.64 -1.42
N GLY A 83 -1.63 -12.85 -2.45
CA GLY A 83 -2.84 -13.67 -2.39
C GLY A 83 -3.96 -13.04 -1.56
N ILE A 84 -3.92 -11.73 -1.34
CA ILE A 84 -5.03 -10.97 -0.76
C ILE A 84 -6.16 -10.96 -1.79
N ILE A 85 -7.42 -11.11 -1.35
CA ILE A 85 -8.57 -11.28 -2.26
C ILE A 85 -9.51 -10.08 -2.29
N LYS A 86 -9.36 -9.17 -1.32
CA LYS A 86 -10.25 -8.03 -1.14
C LYS A 86 -9.49 -6.86 -0.56
N VAL A 87 -9.76 -5.67 -1.09
CA VAL A 87 -9.26 -4.40 -0.58
C VAL A 87 -10.42 -3.50 -0.23
N VAL A 88 -10.43 -3.00 0.99
CA VAL A 88 -11.35 -1.96 1.45
C VAL A 88 -10.55 -0.69 1.66
N HIS A 89 -10.87 0.36 0.92
CA HIS A 89 -10.17 1.63 1.04
C HIS A 89 -11.10 2.81 1.22
N ARG A 90 -10.51 3.94 1.61
CA ARG A 90 -11.18 5.25 1.63
C ARG A 90 -10.56 6.15 0.56
N GLY A 91 -11.38 7.00 -0.04
CA GLY A 91 -10.96 8.00 -1.01
C GLY A 91 -10.58 7.46 -2.39
N ASN A 92 -10.42 8.40 -3.32
CA ASN A 92 -9.97 8.13 -4.69
C ASN A 92 -8.51 8.55 -4.82
N PHE A 93 -7.69 7.67 -5.38
CA PHE A 93 -6.37 8.03 -5.91
C PHE A 93 -6.47 7.87 -7.42
N ASP A 94 -6.01 8.86 -8.18
CA ASP A 94 -6.17 8.88 -9.64
C ASP A 94 -5.11 7.98 -10.31
N ASP A 95 -5.30 6.67 -10.13
CA ASP A 95 -4.46 5.60 -10.69
C ASP A 95 -5.36 4.50 -11.25
N ASP A 96 -6.03 4.82 -12.36
CA ASP A 96 -6.93 3.90 -13.09
C ASP A 96 -6.24 2.59 -13.46
N PHE A 97 -4.93 2.65 -13.73
CA PHE A 97 -4.17 1.47 -14.11
C PHE A 97 -3.99 0.50 -12.94
N ALA A 98 -3.84 1.01 -11.71
CA ALA A 98 -3.88 0.16 -10.52
C ALA A 98 -5.23 -0.52 -10.34
N LEU A 99 -6.35 0.19 -10.58
CA LEU A 99 -7.69 -0.39 -10.49
C LEU A 99 -7.90 -1.49 -11.52
N GLN A 100 -7.49 -1.25 -12.77
CA GLN A 100 -7.55 -2.23 -13.84
C GLN A 100 -6.78 -3.51 -13.48
N PHE A 101 -5.56 -3.41 -12.93
CA PHE A 101 -4.77 -4.57 -12.51
C PHE A 101 -5.47 -5.39 -11.42
N MET A 102 -6.11 -4.71 -10.47
CA MET A 102 -6.84 -5.36 -9.37
C MET A 102 -8.09 -6.07 -9.90
N GLU A 103 -8.81 -5.46 -10.85
CA GLU A 103 -9.96 -6.06 -11.53
C GLU A 103 -9.54 -7.30 -12.34
N GLU A 104 -8.49 -7.20 -13.16
CA GLU A 104 -7.96 -8.32 -13.96
C GLU A 104 -7.53 -9.51 -13.08
N ALA A 105 -7.01 -9.22 -11.88
CA ALA A 105 -6.61 -10.24 -10.90
C ALA A 105 -7.79 -10.78 -10.06
N GLY A 106 -9.01 -10.27 -10.23
CA GLY A 106 -10.20 -10.69 -9.49
C GLY A 106 -10.22 -10.24 -8.03
N ILE A 107 -9.54 -9.14 -7.70
CA ILE A 107 -9.53 -8.55 -6.35
C ILE A 107 -10.83 -7.77 -6.13
N GLU A 108 -11.56 -8.08 -5.07
CA GLU A 108 -12.76 -7.33 -4.70
C GLU A 108 -12.38 -5.96 -4.11
N MET A 109 -12.70 -4.88 -4.82
CA MET A 109 -12.45 -3.51 -4.38
C MET A 109 -13.70 -2.89 -3.75
N ILE A 110 -13.61 -2.42 -2.51
CA ILE A 110 -14.70 -1.69 -1.82
C ILE A 110 -14.21 -0.31 -1.40
N ILE A 111 -14.95 0.72 -1.83
CA ILE A 111 -14.79 2.09 -1.35
C ILE A 111 -15.75 2.31 -0.18
N ARG A 112 -15.23 2.80 0.95
CA ARG A 112 -16.04 3.24 2.10
C ARG A 112 -15.90 4.76 2.26
N GLU A 113 -17.04 5.45 2.33
CA GLU A 113 -17.06 6.88 2.68
C GLU A 113 -16.71 7.08 4.17
N LYS A 114 -16.27 8.30 4.51
CA LYS A 114 -16.12 8.70 5.91
C LYS A 114 -17.52 9.03 6.44
N GLU A 115 -17.93 8.35 7.52
CA GLU A 115 -19.01 8.82 8.40
C GLU A 115 -18.65 10.16 9.05
#